data_AF-A0A2N3F5C7-F1
#
_entry.id   AF-A0A2N3F5C7-F1
#
_cell.length_a   1.000
_cell.length_b   1.000
_cell.length_c   1.000
_cell.angle_alpha   90.00
_cell.angle_beta   90.00
_cell.angle_gamma   90.00
#
_symmetry.space_group_name_H-M   'P 1'
#
loop_
_entity.id
_entity.type
_entity.pdbx_description
1 polymer ?
#
loop_
_entity_poly.entity_id
_entity_poly.type
_entity_poly.pdbx_seq_one_letter_code
_entity_poly.pdbx_strand_id
1 'polypeptide(L)'
;LGGSGDAFLDDAAAAGVDAYVTADLRHHPASEAREAALLRGGKPYLVNVSHAASESLWLDDAATAVASAFSVTTSVSTLNTDPWTGRVPSSPFKE
;
A
#
# COMPACT_ATOMS: atom_id res chain seq x y z
N LEU A 1 -2.17 -2.70 3.78
CA LEU A 1 -2.86 -3.50 2.74
C LEU A 1 -2.07 -3.34 1.45
N GLY A 2 -1.82 -4.42 0.70
CA GLY A 2 -1.26 -4.31 -0.65
C GLY A 2 -2.33 -3.85 -1.64
N GLY A 3 -1.94 -3.10 -2.68
CA GLY A 3 -2.86 -2.65 -3.72
C GLY A 3 -3.81 -1.53 -3.28
N SER A 4 -4.95 -1.42 -3.95
CA SER A 4 -5.93 -0.33 -3.76
C SER A 4 -6.76 -0.54 -2.50
N GLY A 5 -6.44 0.23 -1.45
CA GLY A 5 -6.97 0.00 -0.10
C GLY A 5 -7.77 1.15 0.49
N ASP A 6 -8.26 2.07 -0.33
CA ASP A 6 -9.03 3.23 0.16
C ASP A 6 -10.37 2.84 0.78
N ALA A 7 -10.98 1.73 0.34
CA ALA A 7 -12.21 1.18 0.90
C ALA A 7 -12.09 0.78 2.39
N PHE A 8 -10.86 0.61 2.90
CA PHE A 8 -10.58 0.15 4.26
C PHE A 8 -10.04 1.26 5.17
N LEU A 9 -10.16 2.54 4.77
CA LEU A 9 -9.69 3.68 5.58
C LEU A 9 -10.42 3.77 6.93
N ASP A 10 -11.73 3.53 6.95
CA ASP A 10 -12.52 3.53 8.19
C ASP A 10 -12.16 2.34 9.08
N ASP A 11 -11.91 1.17 8.50
CA ASP A 11 -11.46 -0.02 9.23
C ASP A 11 -10.09 0.21 9.88
N ALA A 12 -9.16 0.85 9.17
CA ALA A 12 -7.86 1.21 9.70
C ALA A 12 -7.98 2.20 10.87
N ALA A 13 -8.87 3.19 10.75
CA ALA A 13 -9.13 4.13 11.84
C ALA A 13 -9.77 3.45 13.05
N ALA A 14 -10.74 2.56 12.85
CA ALA A 14 -11.40 1.80 13.92
C ALA A 14 -10.43 0.84 14.62
N ALA A 15 -9.48 0.28 13.89
CA ALA A 15 -8.40 -0.55 14.45
C ALA A 15 -7.38 0.25 15.28
N GLY A 16 -7.45 1.58 15.28
CA GLY A 16 -6.60 2.45 16.09
C GLY A 16 -5.13 2.44 15.67
N VAL A 17 -4.84 2.14 14.41
CA VAL A 17 -3.46 2.07 13.91
C VAL A 17 -2.81 3.46 13.87
N ASP A 18 -1.50 3.52 14.10
CA ASP A 18 -0.76 4.77 13.96
C ASP A 18 -0.59 5.19 12.51
N ALA A 19 -0.34 4.22 11.62
CA ALA A 19 -0.19 4.45 10.20
C ALA A 19 -0.90 3.37 9.39
N TYR A 20 -1.49 3.77 8.27
CA TYR A 20 -2.10 2.89 7.29
C TYR A 20 -1.29 2.95 5.99
N VAL A 21 -0.68 1.82 5.63
CA VAL A 21 0.13 1.66 4.41
C VAL A 21 -0.71 0.96 3.36
N THR A 22 -0.88 1.60 2.19
CA THR A 22 -1.62 1.05 1.05
C THR A 22 -1.17 1.71 -0.26
N ALA A 23 -1.72 1.30 -1.39
CA ALA A 23 -1.55 1.97 -2.68
C ALA A 23 -2.86 2.59 -3.21
N ASP A 24 -2.74 3.28 -4.34
CA ASP A 24 -3.82 3.89 -5.13
C ASP A 24 -4.78 4.79 -4.34
N LEU A 25 -4.25 5.50 -3.34
CA LEU A 25 -5.05 6.47 -2.61
C LEU A 25 -5.49 7.62 -3.53
N ARG A 26 -6.81 7.73 -3.71
CA ARG A 26 -7.44 8.85 -4.42
C ARG A 26 -7.43 10.10 -3.54
N HIS A 27 -7.39 11.27 -4.19
CA HIS A 27 -7.31 12.57 -3.52
C HIS A 27 -8.38 12.79 -2.45
N HIS A 28 -9.66 12.61 -2.80
CA HIS A 28 -10.78 12.87 -1.88
C HIS A 28 -10.81 11.91 -0.68
N PRO A 29 -10.82 10.57 -0.87
CA PRO A 29 -10.81 9.64 0.27
C PRO A 29 -9.63 9.87 1.22
N ALA A 30 -8.43 10.10 0.71
CA ALA A 30 -7.26 10.36 1.54
C ALA A 30 -7.37 11.68 2.33
N SER A 31 -7.87 12.74 1.68
CA SER A 31 -8.03 14.05 2.31
C SER A 31 -9.13 14.00 3.38
N GLU A 32 -10.26 13.37 3.08
CA GLU A 32 -11.36 13.18 4.03
C GLU A 32 -10.94 12.35 5.24
N ALA A 33 -10.22 11.24 5.03
CA ALA A 33 -9.69 10.42 6.11
C ALA A 33 -8.71 11.20 7.00
N ARG A 34 -7.85 12.05 6.41
CA ARG A 34 -6.94 12.93 7.16
C ARG A 34 -7.69 13.96 7.99
N GLU A 35 -8.68 14.66 7.42
CA GLU A 35 -9.48 15.65 8.16
C GLU A 35 -10.25 14.98 9.30
N ALA A 36 -10.85 13.82 9.05
CA ALA A 36 -11.53 13.06 10.09
C ALA A 36 -10.58 12.57 11.19
N ALA A 37 -9.33 12.21 10.84
CA ALA A 37 -8.29 11.84 11.80
C ALA A 37 -7.91 13.03 12.72
N LEU A 38 -7.82 14.26 12.21
CA LEU A 38 -7.52 15.45 13.01
C LEU A 38 -8.56 15.68 14.13
N LEU A 39 -9.83 15.35 13.88
CA LEU A 39 -10.90 15.42 14.89
C LEU A 39 -10.82 14.30 15.94
N ARG A 40 -10.03 13.25 15.67
CA ARG A 40 -9.96 12.01 16.46
C ARG A 40 -8.55 11.72 16.99
N GLY A 41 -7.74 12.76 17.24
CA GLY A 41 -6.40 12.62 17.83
C GLY A 41 -5.27 12.41 16.81
N GLY A 42 -5.52 12.69 15.53
CA GLY A 42 -4.50 12.84 14.48
C GLY A 42 -4.12 11.56 13.73
N LYS A 43 -4.77 10.42 13.99
CA LYS A 43 -4.41 9.11 13.42
C LYS A 43 -5.59 8.43 12.70
N PRO A 44 -5.31 7.59 11.68
CA PRO A 44 -3.99 7.14 11.22
C PRO A 44 -3.30 8.12 10.26
N TYR A 45 -1.96 8.09 10.22
CA TYR A 45 -1.18 8.66 9.13
C TYR A 45 -1.30 7.77 7.88
N LEU A 46 -1.33 8.37 6.68
CA LEU A 46 -1.45 7.61 5.43
C LEU A 46 -0.09 7.52 4.72
N VAL A 47 0.28 6.31 4.32
CA VAL A 47 1.47 6.04 3.50
C VAL A 47 1.01 5.39 2.20
N ASN A 48 1.10 6.14 1.10
CA ASN A 48 0.79 5.66 -0.24
C ASN A 48 2.05 5.11 -0.90
N VAL A 49 2.07 3.82 -1.21
CA VAL A 49 3.16 3.13 -1.92
C VAL A 49 2.75 2.79 -3.35
N SER A 50 3.70 2.31 -4.15
CA SER A 50 3.38 1.72 -5.46
C SER A 50 2.53 0.47 -5.30
N HIS A 51 1.48 0.35 -6.11
CA HIS A 51 0.61 -0.82 -6.15
C HIS A 51 1.42 -2.08 -6.48
N ALA A 52 2.11 -2.06 -7.62
CA ALA A 52 2.92 -3.17 -8.08
C ALA A 52 4.00 -3.56 -7.06
N ALA A 53 4.65 -2.58 -6.44
CA ALA A 53 5.67 -2.85 -5.41
C ALA A 53 5.08 -3.45 -4.13
N SER A 54 3.88 -3.03 -3.72
CA SER A 54 3.23 -3.57 -2.53
C SER A 54 2.76 -5.01 -2.70
N GLU A 55 2.35 -5.38 -3.92
CA GLU A 55 1.84 -6.72 -4.23
C GLU A 55 2.92 -7.69 -4.69
N SER A 56 4.03 -7.21 -5.25
CA SER A 56 5.13 -8.10 -5.65
C SER A 56 5.72 -8.87 -4.46
N LEU A 57 5.59 -8.33 -3.24
CA LEU A 57 6.13 -8.92 -2.01
C LEU A 57 5.60 -10.33 -1.70
N TRP A 58 4.40 -10.69 -2.18
CA TRP A 58 3.80 -12.00 -1.88
C TRP A 58 3.90 -13.00 -3.03
N LEU A 59 4.46 -12.62 -4.18
CA LEU A 59 4.48 -13.48 -5.38
C LEU A 59 5.31 -14.77 -5.18
N ASP A 60 6.42 -14.70 -4.43
CA ASP A 60 7.25 -15.88 -4.14
C ASP A 60 6.51 -16.90 -3.27
N ASP A 61 5.77 -16.41 -2.27
CA ASP A 61 4.92 -17.25 -1.41
C ASP A 61 3.77 -17.86 -2.22
N ALA A 62 3.15 -17.09 -3.12
CA ALA A 62 2.10 -17.59 -4.01
C ALA A 62 2.63 -18.66 -4.99
N ALA A 63 3.82 -18.46 -5.57
CA ALA A 63 4.45 -19.45 -6.42
C ALA A 63 4.71 -20.76 -5.65
N THR A 64 5.24 -20.66 -4.44
CA THR A 64 5.46 -21.82 -3.55
C THR A 64 4.15 -22.55 -3.24
N ALA A 65 3.10 -21.81 -2.90
CA ALA A 65 1.79 -22.37 -2.59
C ALA A 65 1.17 -23.09 -3.80
N VAL A 66 1.25 -22.50 -5.00
CA VAL A 66 0.74 -23.10 -6.24
C VAL A 66 1.54 -24.36 -6.61
N ALA A 67 2.88 -24.31 -6.54
CA ALA A 67 3.73 -25.46 -6.82
C ALA A 67 3.40 -26.64 -5.89
N SER A 68 3.22 -26.36 -4.60
CA SER A 68 2.87 -27.37 -3.60
C SER A 68 1.47 -27.95 -3.81
N ALA A 69 0.47 -27.11 -4.08
CA ALA A 69 -0.92 -27.55 -4.22
C ALA A 69 -1.17 -28.39 -5.49
N PHE A 70 -0.47 -28.10 -6.58
CA PHE A 70 -0.75 -28.69 -7.89
C PHE A 70 0.39 -29.53 -8.45
N SER A 71 1.52 -29.67 -7.74
CA SER A 71 2.71 -30.40 -8.23
C SER A 71 3.18 -29.89 -9.60
N VAL A 72 3.17 -28.57 -9.79
CA VAL A 72 3.60 -27.89 -11.04
C VAL A 72 4.87 -27.07 -10.80
N THR A 73 5.64 -26.83 -11.86
CA THR A 73 6.73 -25.86 -11.82
C THR A 73 6.14 -24.44 -11.90
N THR A 74 6.57 -23.58 -10.99
CA THR A 74 6.20 -22.16 -10.98
C THR A 74 7.45 -21.28 -11.13
N SER A 75 7.28 -20.10 -11.71
CA SER A 75 8.29 -19.05 -11.71
C SER A 75 7.64 -17.70 -11.45
N VAL A 76 8.34 -16.84 -10.72
CA VAL A 76 7.94 -15.43 -10.53
C VAL A 76 8.70 -14.59 -11.54
N SER A 77 7.98 -13.74 -12.28
CA SER A 77 8.59 -12.80 -13.21
C SER A 77 9.45 -11.78 -12.45
N THR A 78 10.69 -11.57 -12.90
CA THR A 78 11.59 -10.53 -12.36
C THR A 78 11.47 -9.20 -13.09
N LEU A 79 10.62 -9.11 -14.11
CA LEU A 79 10.35 -7.86 -14.82
C LEU A 79 9.59 -6.91 -13.89
N ASN A 80 10.12 -5.70 -13.70
CA ASN A 80 9.39 -4.64 -13.00
C ASN A 80 8.24 -4.14 -13.90
N THR A 81 7.01 -4.31 -13.41
CA THR A 81 5.77 -3.89 -14.09
C THR A 81 5.14 -2.65 -13.47
N ASP A 82 5.85 -1.94 -12.60
CA ASP A 82 5.39 -0.66 -12.07
C ASP A 82 5.39 0.40 -13.19
N PRO A 83 4.22 0.98 -13.54
CA PRO A 83 4.18 2.02 -14.56
C PRO A 83 4.77 3.36 -14.07
N TRP A 84 4.99 3.53 -12.76
CA TRP A 84 5.45 4.78 -12.18
C TRP A 84 6.96 4.78 -11.94
N THR A 85 7.69 5.59 -12.69
CA THR A 85 9.15 5.74 -12.54
C THR A 85 9.57 7.17 -12.15
N GLY A 86 8.61 8.09 -12.07
CA GLY A 86 8.84 9.48 -11.71
C GLY A 86 9.27 9.63 -10.25
N ARG A 87 10.24 10.50 -10.00
CA ARG A 87 10.65 10.89 -8.65
C ARG A 87 10.61 12.40 -8.50
N VAL A 88 9.95 12.87 -7.45
CA VAL A 88 10.01 14.27 -7.03
C VAL A 88 10.86 14.34 -5.76
N PRO A 89 11.98 15.07 -5.76
CA PRO A 89 12.80 15.21 -4.56
C PRO A 89 12.01 15.97 -3.48
N SER A 90 12.12 15.53 -2.23
CA SER A 90 11.61 16.30 -1.10
C SER A 90 12.39 17.61 -0.99
N SER A 91 11.71 18.69 -0.61
CA SER A 91 12.41 19.92 -0.23
C SER A 91 13.40 19.62 0.91
N PRO A 92 14.56 20.32 0.96
CA PRO A 92 15.46 20.18 2.09
C PRO A 92 14.71 20.47 3.39
N PHE A 93 14.94 19.64 4.39
CA PHE A 93 14.44 19.92 5.74
C PHE A 93 15.05 21.24 6.22
N LYS A 94 14.22 22.21 6.60
CA LYS A 94 14.68 23.41 7.28
C LYS A 94 14.63 23.13 8.78
N GLU A 95 15.78 23.15 9.43
CA GLU A 95 15.91 23.14 10.89
C GLU A 95 15.22 24.37 11.52
#